data_AF-A0A959MH13-F1
#
_entry.id   AF-A0A959MH13-F1
#
_cell.length_a   1.000
_cell.length_b   1.000
_cell.length_c   1.000
_cell.angle_alpha   90.00
_cell.angle_beta   90.00
_cell.angle_gamma   90.00
#
_symmetry.space_group_name_H-M   'P 1'
#
loop_
_entity.id
_entity.type
_entity.pdbx_description
1 polymer ?
#
loop_
_entity_poly.entity_id
_entity_poly.type
_entity_poly.pdbx_seq_one_letter_code
_entity_poly.pdbx_strand_id
1 'polypeptide(L)'
;MNRLLIHSLLPLLTFSTLLFVGCSDSTTDPDNDGTVEEITAPYYIQASLNGKVKTVQQQSTSSNLVDMGFSSFEGTASNDVDFVSIQRTFFTRVVPTGGIPVLDSTNTFYFSFIKNYDKRITNDDDYDLMIRKGSTSFGSEADEKDGVEIRWVDANGKSWSTAYGSGNQANSSFVITKKVKIEYPQPWLGDRILYEIEGTFSCTLYDSSGNSMQVTEGKFSLKAVLV
;
A
#
# COMPACT_ATOMS: atom_id res chain seq x y z
N MET A 1 37.93 66.06 -18.48
CA MET A 1 37.84 64.76 -19.18
C MET A 1 38.64 63.73 -18.38
N ASN A 2 38.01 63.02 -17.43
CA ASN A 2 38.66 61.94 -16.68
C ASN A 2 37.92 60.64 -16.99
N ARG A 3 38.65 59.67 -17.56
CA ARG A 3 38.15 58.31 -17.83
C ARG A 3 38.40 57.46 -16.58
N LEU A 4 37.33 56.87 -16.03
CA LEU A 4 37.41 55.85 -14.99
C LEU A 4 37.37 54.46 -15.65
N LEU A 5 38.44 53.69 -15.48
CA LEU A 5 38.55 52.28 -15.87
C LEU A 5 38.17 51.42 -14.66
N ILE A 6 37.07 50.67 -14.75
CA ILE A 6 36.69 49.67 -13.74
C ILE A 6 37.05 48.30 -14.32
N HIS A 7 38.04 47.64 -13.71
CA HIS A 7 38.46 46.28 -14.02
C HIS A 7 37.48 45.28 -13.39
N SER A 8 36.90 44.42 -14.23
CA SER A 8 36.10 43.27 -13.85
C SER A 8 36.99 42.13 -13.37
N LEU A 9 36.96 41.81 -12.07
CA LEU A 9 37.53 40.58 -11.52
C LEU A 9 36.51 39.43 -11.67
N LEU A 10 36.92 38.37 -12.38
CA LEU A 10 36.18 37.12 -12.54
C LEU A 10 36.66 36.14 -11.44
N PRO A 11 35.79 35.62 -10.55
CA PRO A 11 36.18 34.59 -9.61
C PRO A 11 36.20 33.22 -10.28
N LEU A 12 37.36 32.54 -10.22
CA LEU A 12 37.55 31.16 -10.64
C LEU A 12 36.92 30.23 -9.58
N LEU A 13 35.82 29.57 -9.90
CA LEU A 13 35.18 28.59 -9.03
C LEU A 13 35.79 27.21 -9.31
N THR A 14 36.69 26.75 -8.44
CA THR A 14 37.25 25.39 -8.48
C THR A 14 36.24 24.39 -7.94
N PHE A 15 35.63 23.61 -8.85
CA PHE A 15 34.78 22.46 -8.52
C PHE A 15 35.66 21.29 -8.07
N SER A 16 35.66 20.99 -6.78
CA SER A 16 36.32 19.81 -6.21
C SER A 16 35.34 18.64 -6.23
N THR A 17 35.48 17.74 -7.21
CA THR A 17 34.69 16.51 -7.32
C THR A 17 35.17 15.49 -6.27
N LEU A 18 34.43 15.39 -5.17
CA LEU A 18 34.52 14.27 -4.22
C LEU A 18 33.90 13.02 -4.87
N LEU A 19 34.76 12.10 -5.29
CA LEU A 19 34.35 10.75 -5.70
C LEU A 19 34.07 9.94 -4.43
N PHE A 20 32.78 9.76 -4.10
CA PHE A 20 32.36 8.78 -3.12
C PHE A 20 32.47 7.38 -3.74
N VAL A 21 33.46 6.62 -3.29
CA VAL A 21 33.54 5.16 -3.53
C VAL A 21 32.50 4.51 -2.62
N GLY A 22 31.34 4.18 -3.19
CA GLY A 22 30.31 3.41 -2.52
C GLY A 22 30.79 1.97 -2.30
N CYS A 23 31.03 1.63 -1.03
CA CYS A 23 31.16 0.24 -0.60
C CYS A 23 29.78 -0.42 -0.78
N SER A 24 29.63 -1.27 -1.79
CA SER A 24 28.42 -2.09 -1.91
C SER A 24 28.57 -3.24 -0.92
N ASP A 25 27.85 -3.14 0.19
CA ASP A 25 27.76 -4.21 1.18
C ASP A 25 27.07 -5.41 0.50
N SER A 26 27.85 -6.45 0.20
CA SER A 26 27.38 -7.66 -0.46
C SER A 26 26.67 -8.56 0.54
N THR A 27 25.59 -8.05 1.13
CA THR A 27 24.60 -8.91 1.76
C THR A 27 23.76 -9.47 0.62
N THR A 28 23.79 -10.78 0.45
CA THR A 28 22.94 -11.50 -0.50
C THR A 28 21.50 -11.25 -0.12
N ASP A 29 20.89 -10.25 -0.75
CA ASP A 29 19.47 -9.99 -0.69
C ASP A 29 18.76 -11.21 -1.28
N PRO A 30 18.07 -12.05 -0.48
CA PRO A 30 17.41 -13.25 -0.97
C PRO A 30 16.29 -12.94 -1.97
N ASP A 31 15.95 -11.67 -2.17
CA ASP A 31 14.92 -11.20 -3.08
C ASP A 31 15.40 -10.86 -4.50
N ASN A 32 16.67 -11.14 -4.85
CA ASN A 32 17.30 -10.67 -6.09
C ASN A 32 17.37 -11.73 -7.21
N ASP A 33 16.29 -12.49 -7.46
CA ASP A 33 16.26 -13.41 -8.63
C ASP A 33 15.92 -12.68 -9.95
N GLY A 34 15.49 -11.42 -9.92
CA GLY A 34 15.27 -10.61 -11.13
C GLY A 34 14.20 -11.14 -12.11
N THR A 35 13.64 -12.33 -11.88
CA THR A 35 12.53 -12.88 -12.64
C THR A 35 11.23 -12.30 -12.08
N VAL A 36 10.45 -11.65 -12.96
CA VAL A 36 9.12 -11.17 -12.60
C VAL A 36 8.20 -12.38 -12.52
N GLU A 37 7.69 -12.68 -11.33
CA GLU A 37 6.73 -13.78 -11.15
C GLU A 37 5.45 -13.51 -11.97
N GLU A 38 5.06 -14.48 -12.79
CA GLU A 38 3.83 -14.43 -13.58
C GLU A 38 2.58 -14.46 -12.68
N ILE A 39 1.58 -13.65 -13.02
CA ILE A 39 0.30 -13.66 -12.31
C ILE A 39 -0.51 -14.86 -12.79
N THR A 40 -0.71 -15.82 -11.90
CA THR A 40 -1.44 -17.07 -12.15
C THR A 40 -2.71 -17.19 -11.30
N ALA A 41 -2.85 -16.35 -10.27
CA ALA A 41 -4.00 -16.37 -9.36
C ALA A 41 -5.04 -15.28 -9.71
N PRO A 42 -6.34 -15.50 -9.39
CA PRO A 42 -7.38 -14.50 -9.60
C PRO A 42 -7.23 -13.27 -8.68
N TYR A 43 -6.62 -13.44 -7.50
CA TYR A 43 -6.36 -12.35 -6.56
C TYR A 43 -4.86 -12.19 -6.33
N TYR A 44 -4.40 -10.97 -6.52
CA TYR A 44 -2.98 -10.65 -6.53
C TYR A 44 -2.75 -9.16 -6.32
N ILE A 45 -1.50 -8.84 -5.99
CA ILE A 45 -0.89 -7.52 -6.08
C ILE A 45 0.44 -7.70 -6.79
N GLN A 46 0.70 -6.87 -7.79
CA GLN A 46 2.03 -6.77 -8.40
C GLN A 46 2.40 -5.29 -8.51
N ALA A 47 3.58 -4.92 -8.02
CA ALA A 47 4.08 -3.56 -8.07
C ALA A 47 5.61 -3.53 -8.09
N SER A 48 6.19 -2.45 -8.60
CA SER A 48 7.63 -2.20 -8.55
C SER A 48 7.97 -1.35 -7.32
N LEU A 49 8.73 -1.93 -6.38
CA LEU A 49 9.22 -1.26 -5.18
C LEU A 49 10.69 -0.89 -5.39
N ASN A 50 10.99 0.41 -5.49
CA ASN A 50 12.32 0.93 -5.85
C ASN A 50 12.92 0.23 -7.10
N GLY A 51 12.10 -0.02 -8.11
CA GLY A 51 12.52 -0.65 -9.36
C GLY A 51 12.54 -2.18 -9.33
N LYS A 52 12.31 -2.83 -8.18
CA LYS A 52 12.19 -4.28 -8.06
C LYS A 52 10.73 -4.69 -8.08
N VAL A 53 10.33 -5.49 -9.07
CA VAL A 53 8.96 -6.01 -9.15
C VAL A 53 8.74 -7.05 -8.06
N LYS A 54 7.65 -6.89 -7.30
CA LYS A 54 7.15 -7.86 -6.34
C LYS A 54 5.75 -8.29 -6.75
N THR A 55 5.52 -9.59 -6.69
CA THR A 55 4.20 -10.20 -6.86
C THR A 55 3.83 -10.86 -5.55
N VAL A 56 2.62 -10.59 -5.06
CA VAL A 56 2.00 -11.34 -3.97
C VAL A 56 0.66 -11.80 -4.49
N GLN A 57 0.44 -13.11 -4.58
CA GLN A 57 -0.77 -13.65 -5.20
C GLN A 57 -1.29 -14.85 -4.43
N GLN A 58 -2.61 -15.06 -4.46
CA GLN A 58 -3.24 -16.15 -3.75
C GLN A 58 -2.69 -17.49 -4.24
N GLN A 59 -1.93 -18.21 -3.41
CA GLN A 59 -1.42 -19.54 -3.72
C GLN A 59 -2.31 -20.62 -3.08
N SER A 60 -2.78 -21.55 -3.90
CA SER A 60 -3.56 -22.73 -3.49
C SER A 60 -2.66 -23.98 -3.45
N THR A 61 -1.56 -23.95 -2.71
CA THR A 61 -0.73 -25.15 -2.49
C THR A 61 -0.46 -25.39 -1.00
N SER A 62 -0.24 -26.66 -0.64
CA SER A 62 -0.17 -27.15 0.75
C SER A 62 1.03 -26.65 1.56
N SER A 63 1.96 -25.89 0.98
CA SER A 63 3.22 -25.49 1.65
C SER A 63 3.40 -24.00 1.87
N ASN A 64 2.69 -23.13 1.14
CA ASN A 64 2.71 -21.67 1.31
C ASN A 64 1.32 -21.13 0.89
N LEU A 65 0.39 -21.00 1.84
CA LEU A 65 -0.89 -20.36 1.51
C LEU A 65 -0.64 -18.85 1.50
N VAL A 66 -1.12 -18.13 0.49
CA VAL A 66 -1.28 -16.68 0.62
C VAL A 66 -2.75 -16.47 0.93
N ASP A 67 -3.03 -16.11 2.18
CA ASP A 67 -4.41 -15.92 2.63
C ASP A 67 -4.83 -14.46 2.46
N MET A 68 -6.10 -14.30 2.08
CA MET A 68 -6.74 -13.00 2.01
C MET A 68 -7.59 -12.83 3.26
N GLY A 69 -7.04 -12.15 4.25
CA GLY A 69 -7.83 -11.77 5.41
C GLY A 69 -8.56 -10.46 5.17
N PHE A 70 -9.78 -10.39 5.71
CA PHE A 70 -10.56 -9.17 5.79
C PHE A 70 -10.77 -8.83 7.25
N SER A 71 -10.63 -7.55 7.58
CA SER A 71 -11.12 -7.02 8.85
C SER A 71 -11.93 -5.77 8.56
N SER A 72 -13.17 -5.73 9.03
CA SER A 72 -13.89 -4.48 9.22
C SER A 72 -13.67 -4.00 10.65
N PHE A 73 -13.51 -2.70 10.81
CA PHE A 73 -13.51 -2.04 12.10
C PHE A 73 -14.43 -0.82 12.00
N GLU A 74 -15.44 -0.79 12.85
CA GLU A 74 -16.21 0.41 13.17
C GLU A 74 -15.68 0.96 14.49
N GLY A 75 -15.19 2.19 14.51
CA GLY A 75 -14.79 2.89 15.72
C GLY A 75 -15.46 4.24 15.82
N THR A 76 -15.72 4.68 17.06
CA THR A 76 -16.05 6.08 17.32
C THR A 76 -14.79 6.92 17.06
N ALA A 77 -14.91 7.96 16.25
CA ALA A 77 -13.85 8.96 16.09
C ALA A 77 -13.62 9.70 17.41
N SER A 78 -12.51 10.44 17.50
CA SER A 78 -12.07 11.12 18.73
C SER A 78 -13.07 12.11 19.35
N ASN A 79 -14.08 12.51 18.59
CA ASN A 79 -15.26 13.29 18.97
C ASN A 79 -16.51 12.41 18.81
N ASP A 80 -17.19 12.06 19.92
CA ASP A 80 -18.35 11.13 20.08
C ASP A 80 -19.54 11.19 19.07
N VAL A 81 -19.48 12.01 18.03
CA VAL A 81 -20.46 12.14 16.94
C VAL A 81 -19.99 11.56 15.61
N ASP A 82 -18.68 11.48 15.36
CA ASP A 82 -18.15 10.98 14.08
C ASP A 82 -17.75 9.49 14.22
N PHE A 83 -17.94 8.74 13.14
CA PHE A 83 -17.65 7.31 13.08
C PHE A 83 -16.66 7.02 11.97
N VAL A 84 -15.58 6.33 12.30
CA VAL A 84 -14.60 5.85 11.33
C VAL A 84 -14.92 4.41 11.00
N SER A 85 -15.23 4.15 9.73
CA SER A 85 -15.34 2.79 9.22
C SER A 85 -14.12 2.46 8.38
N ILE A 86 -13.52 1.32 8.68
CA ILE A 86 -12.29 0.86 8.06
C ILE A 86 -12.51 -0.55 7.56
N GLN A 87 -12.21 -0.74 6.28
CA GLN A 87 -12.19 -2.05 5.66
C GLN A 87 -10.77 -2.36 5.21
N ARG A 88 -10.16 -3.38 5.82
CA ARG A 88 -8.81 -3.82 5.48
C ARG A 88 -8.85 -5.12 4.72
N THR A 89 -8.05 -5.17 3.66
CA THR A 89 -7.67 -6.40 2.97
C THR A 89 -6.16 -6.53 3.06
N PHE A 90 -5.67 -7.73 3.33
CA PHE A 90 -4.24 -8.00 3.33
C PHE A 90 -3.89 -9.28 2.57
N PHE A 91 -2.68 -9.29 2.02
CA PHE A 91 -2.08 -10.45 1.36
C PHE A 91 -0.83 -10.86 2.12
N THR A 92 -0.96 -11.88 2.95
CA THR A 92 0.12 -12.38 3.81
C THR A 92 0.51 -13.79 3.41
N ARG A 93 1.79 -14.12 3.57
CA ARG A 93 2.25 -15.50 3.45
C ARG A 93 1.84 -16.27 4.71
N VAL A 94 1.37 -17.50 4.55
CA VAL A 94 1.13 -18.44 5.64
C VAL A 94 2.28 -19.42 5.65
N VAL A 95 3.00 -19.45 6.76
CA VAL A 95 4.12 -20.39 6.97
C VAL A 95 3.68 -21.49 7.95
N PRO A 96 3.88 -22.77 7.61
CA PRO A 96 3.60 -23.85 8.56
C PRO A 96 4.67 -23.86 9.66
N THR A 97 4.28 -23.52 10.89
CA THR A 97 5.15 -23.61 12.07
C THR A 97 4.68 -24.76 12.95
N GLY A 98 5.39 -25.89 12.92
CA GLY A 98 5.00 -27.08 13.68
C GLY A 98 3.67 -27.69 13.24
N GLY A 99 3.30 -27.55 11.96
CA GLY A 99 2.01 -28.00 11.41
C GLY A 99 0.84 -27.05 11.68
N ILE A 100 1.08 -25.92 12.37
CA ILE A 100 0.08 -24.86 12.57
C ILE A 100 0.34 -23.77 11.53
N PRO A 101 -0.68 -23.34 10.76
CA PRO A 101 -0.55 -22.20 9.87
C PRO A 101 -0.34 -20.92 10.69
N VAL A 102 0.79 -20.24 10.47
CA VAL A 102 1.10 -18.94 11.09
C VAL A 102 1.16 -17.89 9.99
N LEU A 103 0.54 -16.72 10.22
CA LEU A 103 0.62 -15.60 9.31
C LEU A 103 2.01 -14.97 9.43
N ASP A 104 2.75 -14.98 8.33
CA ASP A 104 4.00 -14.26 8.16
C ASP A 104 3.69 -12.87 7.64
N SER A 105 3.78 -11.90 8.55
CA SER A 105 3.53 -10.50 8.24
C SER A 105 4.63 -9.86 7.41
N THR A 106 5.76 -10.53 7.16
CA THR A 106 6.78 -10.02 6.24
C THR A 106 6.32 -10.15 4.79
N ASN A 107 6.88 -9.33 3.92
CA ASN A 107 6.52 -9.25 2.51
C ASN A 107 5.01 -9.17 2.24
N THR A 108 4.30 -8.40 3.06
CA THR A 108 2.83 -8.33 3.09
C THR A 108 2.35 -6.95 2.68
N PHE A 109 1.36 -6.91 1.80
CA PHE A 109 0.61 -5.70 1.48
C PHE A 109 -0.70 -5.62 2.28
N TYR A 110 -1.02 -4.42 2.77
CA TYR A 110 -2.33 -4.09 3.34
C TYR A 110 -2.95 -2.92 2.57
N PHE A 111 -4.24 -3.04 2.28
CA PHE A 111 -5.06 -2.01 1.68
C PHE A 111 -6.18 -1.72 2.67
N SER A 112 -6.19 -0.52 3.22
CA SER A 112 -7.23 -0.05 4.14
C SER A 112 -8.06 1.01 3.42
N PHE A 113 -9.33 0.72 3.17
CA PHE A 113 -10.31 1.70 2.72
C PHE A 113 -10.91 2.35 3.97
N ILE A 114 -10.73 3.67 4.08
CA ILE A 114 -11.08 4.47 5.25
C ILE A 114 -12.17 5.45 4.82
N LYS A 115 -13.25 5.48 5.60
CA LYS A 115 -14.34 6.41 5.38
C LYS A 115 -14.90 6.88 6.70
N ASN A 116 -15.03 8.19 6.85
CA ASN A 116 -15.67 8.84 7.99
C ASN A 116 -17.14 9.11 7.68
N TYR A 117 -17.95 8.96 8.71
CA TYR A 117 -19.39 9.17 8.69
C TYR A 117 -19.77 10.07 9.86
N ASP A 118 -20.80 10.88 9.66
CA ASP A 118 -21.40 11.77 10.68
C ASP A 118 -22.27 11.01 11.71
N LYS A 119 -22.41 9.70 11.51
CA LYS A 119 -23.18 8.79 12.35
C LYS A 119 -22.75 7.35 12.10
N ARG A 120 -23.15 6.48 13.01
CA ARG A 120 -22.94 5.04 12.84
C ARG A 120 -23.65 4.54 11.58
N ILE A 121 -22.91 3.80 10.75
CA ILE A 121 -23.48 3.10 9.60
C ILE A 121 -24.40 1.98 10.10
N THR A 122 -25.54 1.80 9.44
CA THR A 122 -26.50 0.74 9.78
C THR A 122 -27.05 0.01 8.56
N ASN A 123 -26.59 0.35 7.35
CA ASN A 123 -27.06 -0.24 6.11
C ASN A 123 -25.88 -0.52 5.15
N ASP A 124 -26.10 -1.47 4.25
CA ASP A 124 -25.07 -1.92 3.29
C ASP A 124 -24.73 -0.87 2.22
N ASP A 125 -25.66 0.03 1.90
CA ASP A 125 -25.44 1.06 0.87
C ASP A 125 -24.33 2.02 1.29
N ASP A 126 -24.30 2.41 2.56
CA ASP A 126 -23.26 3.28 3.13
C ASP A 126 -21.88 2.60 3.08
N TYR A 127 -21.82 1.29 3.28
CA TYR A 127 -20.61 0.49 3.10
C TYR A 127 -20.17 0.43 1.64
N ASP A 128 -21.12 0.35 0.70
CA ASP A 128 -20.84 0.35 -0.73
C ASP A 128 -20.08 1.62 -1.17
N LEU A 129 -20.31 2.72 -0.47
CA LEU A 129 -19.67 4.02 -0.72
C LEU A 129 -18.19 4.06 -0.35
N MET A 130 -17.67 3.14 0.48
CA MET A 130 -16.26 3.10 0.88
C MET A 130 -15.34 2.74 -0.30
N ILE A 131 -15.83 1.89 -1.20
CA ILE A 131 -15.07 1.38 -2.33
C ILE A 131 -15.82 1.74 -3.61
N ARG A 132 -15.32 2.73 -4.35
CA ARG A 132 -15.96 3.22 -5.58
C ARG A 132 -15.04 3.07 -6.77
N LYS A 133 -15.62 2.77 -7.93
CA LYS A 133 -14.87 2.82 -9.20
C LYS A 133 -14.38 4.25 -9.46
N GLY A 134 -13.19 4.36 -10.05
CA GLY A 134 -12.54 5.63 -10.37
C GLY A 134 -11.39 5.93 -9.42
N SER A 135 -10.97 7.20 -9.41
CA SER A 135 -9.86 7.68 -8.60
C SER A 135 -10.24 7.79 -7.13
N THR A 136 -9.39 7.29 -6.25
CA THR A 136 -9.52 7.40 -4.79
C THR A 136 -8.33 8.17 -4.24
N SER A 137 -8.56 9.10 -3.32
CA SER A 137 -7.49 9.81 -2.61
C SER A 137 -6.76 8.88 -1.63
N PHE A 138 -5.50 9.18 -1.32
CA PHE A 138 -4.83 8.55 -0.20
C PHE A 138 -5.34 9.13 1.14
N GLY A 139 -5.73 8.22 2.03
CA GLY A 139 -6.28 8.49 3.35
C GLY A 139 -5.31 8.11 4.47
N SER A 140 -5.76 8.27 5.71
CA SER A 140 -4.99 7.94 6.92
C SER A 140 -5.98 7.64 8.04
N GLU A 141 -5.85 6.47 8.67
CA GLU A 141 -6.67 6.13 9.84
C GLU A 141 -6.31 7.04 11.02
N ALA A 142 -5.02 7.32 11.22
CA ALA A 142 -4.54 8.13 12.34
C ALA A 142 -5.01 9.58 12.25
N ASP A 143 -5.19 10.10 11.04
CA ASP A 143 -5.67 11.47 10.80
C ASP A 143 -7.17 11.52 10.47
N GLU A 144 -7.89 10.39 10.65
CA GLU A 144 -9.32 10.28 10.34
C GLU A 144 -9.64 10.82 8.93
N LYS A 145 -8.81 10.48 7.94
CA LYS A 145 -8.90 11.02 6.57
C LYS A 145 -9.40 9.97 5.59
N ASP A 146 -10.52 10.29 4.93
CA ASP A 146 -11.11 9.49 3.86
C ASP A 146 -10.10 9.12 2.77
N GLY A 147 -10.16 7.87 2.32
CA GLY A 147 -9.38 7.40 1.18
C GLY A 147 -8.86 5.98 1.36
N VAL A 148 -7.75 5.69 0.69
CA VAL A 148 -7.03 4.43 0.82
C VAL A 148 -5.68 4.65 1.52
N GLU A 149 -5.36 3.81 2.50
CA GLU A 149 -4.00 3.66 3.02
C GLU A 149 -3.42 2.36 2.46
N ILE A 150 -2.22 2.44 1.88
CA ILE A 150 -1.46 1.25 1.46
C ILE A 150 -0.29 1.08 2.42
N ARG A 151 -0.14 -0.12 2.95
CA ARG A 151 1.01 -0.52 3.78
C ARG A 151 1.75 -1.68 3.15
N TRP A 152 3.07 -1.64 3.26
CA TRP A 152 3.98 -2.72 2.92
C TRP A 152 4.82 -3.06 4.15
N VAL A 153 4.93 -4.34 4.48
CA VAL A 153 5.88 -4.82 5.49
C VAL A 153 6.97 -5.57 4.75
N ASP A 154 8.22 -5.12 4.85
CA ASP A 154 9.33 -5.73 4.11
C ASP A 154 9.81 -7.04 4.74
N ALA A 155 10.80 -7.67 4.12
CA ALA A 155 11.38 -8.93 4.56
C ALA A 155 11.99 -8.88 5.97
N ASN A 156 12.34 -7.68 6.47
CA ASN A 156 12.88 -7.47 7.82
C ASN A 156 11.78 -7.11 8.83
N GLY A 157 10.50 -7.15 8.44
CA GLY A 157 9.38 -6.77 9.28
C GLY A 157 9.20 -5.26 9.45
N LYS A 158 9.94 -4.44 8.68
CA LYS A 158 9.80 -3.00 8.76
C LYS A 158 8.57 -2.55 7.96
N SER A 159 7.75 -1.74 8.61
CA SER A 159 6.48 -1.24 8.07
C SER A 159 6.66 0.07 7.33
N TRP A 160 6.04 0.15 6.16
CA TRP A 160 6.00 1.30 5.28
C TRP A 160 4.55 1.62 4.96
N SER A 161 4.13 2.88 5.01
CA SER A 161 2.74 3.28 4.74
C SER A 161 2.68 4.59 3.95
N THR A 162 1.63 4.76 3.15
CA THR A 162 1.29 6.05 2.53
C THR A 162 0.94 7.12 3.55
N ALA A 163 0.57 6.73 4.77
CA ALA A 163 0.18 7.62 5.87
C ALA A 163 1.33 7.94 6.84
N TYR A 164 2.48 7.26 6.73
CA TYR A 164 3.63 7.54 7.60
C TYR A 164 4.44 8.76 7.11
N GLY A 165 5.32 9.25 7.99
CA GLY A 165 6.27 10.31 7.67
C GLY A 165 5.57 11.59 7.20
N SER A 166 5.92 12.08 6.02
CA SER A 166 5.32 13.29 5.45
C SER A 166 3.90 13.08 4.92
N GLY A 167 3.49 11.83 4.68
CA GLY A 167 2.23 11.52 4.01
C GLY A 167 2.06 12.17 2.63
N ASN A 168 3.14 12.65 2.01
CA ASN A 168 3.06 13.39 0.76
C ASN A 168 2.79 12.44 -0.42
N GLN A 169 1.64 12.61 -1.05
CA GLN A 169 1.17 11.79 -2.16
C GLN A 169 0.90 12.61 -3.43
N ALA A 170 1.57 13.76 -3.61
CA ALA A 170 1.29 14.70 -4.71
C ALA A 170 1.41 14.11 -6.12
N ASN A 171 2.25 13.08 -6.30
CA ASN A 171 2.47 12.39 -7.58
C ASN A 171 1.95 10.95 -7.57
N SER A 172 1.09 10.62 -6.60
CA SER A 172 0.58 9.28 -6.40
C SER A 172 -0.81 9.15 -7.03
N SER A 173 -1.18 7.94 -7.41
CA SER A 173 -2.49 7.62 -7.96
C SER A 173 -3.02 6.31 -7.38
N PHE A 174 -4.33 6.24 -7.19
CA PHE A 174 -5.03 5.01 -6.88
C PHE A 174 -6.34 5.00 -7.65
N VAL A 175 -6.56 3.98 -8.48
CA VAL A 175 -7.71 3.90 -9.36
C VAL A 175 -8.31 2.50 -9.30
N ILE A 176 -9.59 2.43 -8.95
CA ILE A 176 -10.38 1.19 -9.02
C ILE A 176 -11.03 1.12 -10.40
N THR A 177 -10.62 0.16 -11.22
CA THR A 177 -11.10 -0.03 -12.60
C THR A 177 -12.27 -1.00 -12.67
N LYS A 178 -12.37 -1.93 -11.71
CA LYS A 178 -13.46 -2.91 -11.58
C LYS A 178 -13.94 -2.97 -10.14
N LYS A 179 -15.25 -3.07 -9.98
CA LYS A 179 -15.94 -3.43 -8.73
C LYS A 179 -17.15 -4.26 -9.13
N VAL A 180 -17.18 -5.52 -8.72
CA VAL A 180 -18.27 -6.46 -9.03
C VAL A 180 -18.68 -7.15 -7.76
N LYS A 181 -19.98 -7.15 -7.45
CA LYS A 181 -20.52 -7.91 -6.34
C LYS A 181 -20.38 -9.40 -6.64
N ILE A 182 -19.83 -10.15 -5.70
CA ILE A 182 -19.71 -11.60 -5.80
C ILE A 182 -20.86 -12.22 -5.01
N GLU A 183 -21.79 -12.85 -5.71
CA GLU A 183 -22.83 -13.65 -5.09
C GLU A 183 -22.25 -15.02 -4.74
N TYR A 184 -21.87 -15.20 -3.47
CA TYR A 184 -21.39 -16.48 -2.97
C TYR A 184 -22.38 -17.00 -1.93
N PRO A 185 -22.98 -18.19 -2.12
CA PRO A 185 -23.72 -18.85 -1.06
C PRO A 185 -22.71 -19.45 -0.08
N GLN A 186 -22.09 -18.61 0.74
CA GLN A 186 -21.21 -19.04 1.83
C GLN A 186 -21.99 -18.90 3.13
N PRO A 187 -22.55 -20.00 3.68
CA PRO A 187 -23.40 -19.93 4.87
C PRO A 187 -22.72 -19.28 6.08
N TRP A 188 -21.38 -19.35 6.14
CA TRP A 188 -20.58 -18.76 7.22
C TRP A 188 -20.37 -17.25 7.08
N LEU A 189 -20.62 -16.67 5.91
CA LEU A 189 -20.50 -15.22 5.70
C LEU A 189 -21.78 -14.47 6.11
N GLY A 190 -22.89 -15.17 6.38
CA GLY A 190 -24.16 -14.53 6.74
C GLY A 190 -24.64 -13.59 5.63
N ASP A 191 -25.13 -12.41 6.03
CA ASP A 191 -25.65 -11.38 5.10
C ASP A 191 -24.56 -10.47 4.51
N ARG A 192 -23.27 -10.78 4.73
CA ARG A 192 -22.15 -9.94 4.28
C ARG A 192 -22.04 -9.89 2.76
N ILE A 193 -21.77 -8.70 2.23
CA ILE A 193 -21.57 -8.50 0.79
C ILE A 193 -20.08 -8.61 0.44
N LEU A 194 -19.77 -9.45 -0.54
CA LEU A 194 -18.43 -9.54 -1.10
C LEU A 194 -18.34 -8.80 -2.42
N TYR A 195 -17.24 -8.07 -2.60
CA TYR A 195 -16.86 -7.46 -3.86
C TYR A 195 -15.54 -8.02 -4.35
N GLU A 196 -15.43 -8.21 -5.65
CA GLU A 196 -14.17 -8.28 -6.36
C GLU A 196 -13.85 -6.89 -6.88
N ILE A 197 -12.66 -6.38 -6.54
CA ILE A 197 -12.16 -5.12 -7.05
C ILE A 197 -10.81 -5.29 -7.72
N GLU A 198 -10.65 -4.61 -8.84
CA GLU A 198 -9.38 -4.52 -9.56
C GLU A 198 -9.02 -3.06 -9.76
N GLY A 199 -7.73 -2.80 -9.89
CA GLY A 199 -7.26 -1.44 -10.08
C GLY A 199 -5.75 -1.33 -10.26
N THR A 200 -5.32 -0.07 -10.31
CA THR A 200 -3.92 0.31 -10.47
C THR A 200 -3.53 1.37 -9.45
N PHE A 201 -2.26 1.40 -9.07
CA PHE A 201 -1.75 2.39 -8.14
C PHE A 201 -0.28 2.72 -8.38
N SER A 202 0.09 3.93 -7.97
CA SER A 202 1.46 4.40 -7.83
C SER A 202 1.52 5.27 -6.59
N CYS A 203 2.49 5.08 -5.71
CA CYS A 203 2.56 5.87 -4.48
C CYS A 203 3.98 5.99 -3.92
N THR A 204 4.11 6.84 -2.91
CA THR A 204 5.29 6.88 -2.05
C THR A 204 4.93 6.24 -0.72
N LEU A 205 5.67 5.21 -0.31
CA LEU A 205 5.55 4.66 1.03
C LEU A 205 6.64 5.24 1.93
N TYR A 206 6.29 5.55 3.17
CA TYR A 206 7.19 6.09 4.17
C TYR A 206 7.33 5.15 5.35
N ASP A 207 8.48 5.12 6.00
CA ASP A 207 8.63 4.50 7.31
C ASP A 207 8.43 5.52 8.45
N SER A 208 8.46 5.07 9.70
CA SER A 208 8.38 5.93 10.88
C SER A 208 9.58 6.86 11.08
N SER A 209 10.68 6.63 10.35
CA SER A 209 11.91 7.43 10.40
C SER A 209 11.96 8.48 9.29
N GLY A 210 10.94 8.56 8.42
CA GLY A 210 10.88 9.49 7.31
C GLY A 210 11.63 9.06 6.05
N ASN A 211 12.19 7.85 6.01
CA ASN A 211 12.69 7.29 4.75
C ASN A 211 11.51 6.99 3.82
N SER A 212 11.77 6.96 2.52
CA SER A 212 10.73 6.73 1.52
C SER A 212 11.12 5.68 0.48
N MET A 213 10.11 5.09 -0.12
CA MET A 213 10.21 4.12 -1.20
C MET A 213 9.17 4.46 -2.26
N GLN A 214 9.59 4.47 -3.52
CA GLN A 214 8.67 4.64 -4.65
C GLN A 214 8.05 3.31 -5.02
N VAL A 215 6.72 3.32 -5.14
CA VAL A 215 5.93 2.22 -5.68
C VAL A 215 5.35 2.65 -7.02
N THR A 216 5.72 1.94 -8.08
CA THR A 216 5.27 2.22 -9.45
C THR A 216 4.66 0.98 -10.08
N GLU A 217 3.89 1.18 -11.16
CA GLU A 217 3.30 0.08 -11.95
C GLU A 217 2.45 -0.89 -11.12
N GLY A 218 1.86 -0.40 -10.03
CA GLY A 218 1.03 -1.20 -9.15
C GLY A 218 -0.26 -1.59 -9.85
N LYS A 219 -0.59 -2.87 -9.77
CA LYS A 219 -1.89 -3.45 -10.17
C LYS A 219 -2.34 -4.46 -9.13
N PHE A 220 -3.64 -4.53 -8.93
CA PHE A 220 -4.23 -5.44 -7.96
C PHE A 220 -5.55 -6.03 -8.45
N SER A 221 -5.84 -7.21 -7.92
CA SER A 221 -7.16 -7.84 -7.89
C SER A 221 -7.36 -8.36 -6.47
N LEU A 222 -8.37 -7.85 -5.77
CA LEU A 222 -8.61 -8.19 -4.38
C LEU A 222 -10.11 -8.36 -4.10
N LYS A 223 -10.43 -9.12 -3.05
CA LYS A 223 -11.78 -9.18 -2.51
C LYS A 223 -11.94 -8.10 -1.47
N ALA A 224 -13.16 -7.67 -1.23
CA ALA A 224 -13.50 -6.78 -0.15
C ALA A 224 -14.81 -7.27 0.47
N VAL A 225 -14.82 -7.54 1.78
CA VAL A 225 -16.02 -7.98 2.51
C VAL A 225 -16.61 -6.79 3.26
N LEU A 226 -17.79 -6.33 2.86
CA LEU A 226 -18.57 -5.36 3.61
C LEU A 226 -19.40 -6.13 4.64
N VAL A 227 -19.32 -5.68 5.89
CA VAL A 227 -19.88 -6.35 7.07
C VAL A 227 -21.01 -5.55 7.63
#